data_AF-A0A6A6ZRH1-F1
#
_entry.id   AF-A0A6A6ZRH1-F1
#
_cell.length_a   1.000
_cell.length_b   1.000
_cell.length_c   1.000
_cell.angle_alpha   90.00
_cell.angle_beta   90.00
_cell.angle_gamma   90.00
#
_symmetry.space_group_name_H-M   'P 1'
#
loop_
_entity.id
_entity.type
_entity.pdbx_description
1 polymer ?
#
loop_
_entity_poly.entity_id
_entity_poly.type
_entity_poly.pdbx_seq_one_letter_code
_entity_poly.pdbx_strand_id
1 'polypeptide(L)'
;MSPKKSRHDKVRVFVPPQPSRNGCLLPGPAGQVEAFASASVRARTGSNGRPAWWCKTDKLVVFDGINLRVDGQVTVHTRTSKGLSIARRRGDTETIIIPMDCAHCQEMLNRHEWKYDIQVCKRSVCWDCKERCKWEHEQTNKEHAASVTATTERNRDRADSVLQDNEVSEEDLMQKMGIEQGRPKSPIEAVGGIAERLENTNIWS
;
A
#
# COMPACT_ATOMS: atom_id res chain seq x y z
N MET A 1 -38.60 -46.68 6.59
CA MET A 1 -37.56 -45.86 7.24
C MET A 1 -36.47 -45.56 6.22
N SER A 2 -36.27 -44.29 5.85
CA SER A 2 -35.23 -43.90 4.88
C SER A 2 -33.86 -43.82 5.55
N PRO A 3 -32.78 -44.34 4.94
CA PRO A 3 -31.46 -44.32 5.55
C PRO A 3 -30.93 -42.88 5.61
N LYS A 4 -30.56 -42.44 6.81
CA LYS A 4 -29.83 -41.18 7.02
C LYS A 4 -28.45 -41.33 6.37
N LYS A 5 -28.22 -40.64 5.24
CA LYS A 5 -26.87 -40.52 4.65
C LYS A 5 -25.93 -39.94 5.71
N SER A 6 -24.93 -40.71 6.12
CA SER A 6 -23.80 -40.20 6.89
C SER A 6 -23.14 -39.09 6.08
N ARG A 7 -23.09 -37.89 6.66
CA ARG A 7 -22.29 -36.80 6.10
C ARG A 7 -20.83 -37.20 6.31
N HIS A 8 -20.20 -37.72 5.26
CA HIS A 8 -18.74 -37.74 5.22
C HIS A 8 -18.25 -36.30 5.35
N ASP A 9 -17.53 -36.00 6.43
CA ASP A 9 -16.81 -34.74 6.60
C ASP A 9 -15.70 -34.69 5.54
N LYS A 10 -16.05 -34.13 4.38
CA LYS A 10 -15.10 -33.84 3.32
C LYS A 10 -14.20 -32.73 3.84
N VAL A 11 -12.94 -33.07 4.16
CA VAL A 11 -11.90 -32.10 4.48
C VAL A 11 -11.85 -31.08 3.34
N ARG A 12 -12.13 -29.82 3.65
CA ARG A 12 -12.08 -28.73 2.68
C ARG A 12 -10.70 -28.10 2.76
N VAL A 13 -9.98 -28.11 1.64
CA VAL A 13 -8.68 -27.44 1.51
C VAL A 13 -8.90 -26.18 0.70
N PHE A 14 -8.50 -25.04 1.25
CA PHE A 14 -8.50 -23.79 0.51
C PHE A 14 -7.36 -23.79 -0.51
N VAL A 15 -7.69 -23.54 -1.78
CA VAL A 15 -6.70 -23.36 -2.84
C VAL A 15 -6.64 -21.86 -3.16
N PRO A 16 -5.50 -21.19 -2.93
CA PRO A 16 -5.36 -19.77 -3.22
C PRO A 16 -5.53 -19.51 -4.73
N PRO A 17 -6.00 -18.30 -5.11
CA PRO A 17 -6.14 -17.95 -6.51
C PRO A 17 -4.79 -18.01 -7.20
N GLN A 18 -4.71 -18.74 -8.32
CA GLN A 18 -3.51 -18.76 -9.13
C GLN A 18 -3.43 -17.48 -9.97
N PRO A 19 -2.30 -16.76 -9.98
CA PRO A 19 -2.15 -15.59 -10.83
C PRO A 19 -2.27 -16.01 -12.30
N SER A 20 -2.91 -15.17 -13.11
CA SER A 20 -2.88 -15.32 -14.56
C SER A 20 -1.44 -15.25 -15.05
N ARG A 21 -1.06 -16.14 -15.98
CA ARG A 21 0.26 -16.11 -16.62
C ARG A 21 0.47 -14.73 -17.26
N ASN A 22 1.47 -13.99 -16.77
CA ASN A 22 1.82 -12.63 -17.21
C ASN A 22 0.68 -11.61 -17.17
N GLY A 23 -0.30 -11.78 -16.28
CA GLY A 23 -1.44 -10.85 -16.17
C GLY A 23 -2.45 -10.94 -17.31
N CYS A 24 -2.35 -11.94 -18.19
CA CYS A 24 -3.20 -12.04 -19.38
C CYS A 24 -4.60 -12.58 -19.02
N LEU A 25 -5.63 -11.82 -19.40
CA LEU A 25 -7.04 -12.16 -19.24
C LEU A 25 -7.68 -12.69 -20.53
N LEU A 26 -6.94 -12.72 -21.64
CA LEU A 26 -7.43 -13.30 -22.89
C LEU A 26 -6.80 -14.67 -23.10
N PRO A 27 -7.54 -15.65 -23.64
CA PRO A 27 -6.94 -16.92 -24.04
C PRO A 27 -5.85 -16.67 -25.08
N GLY A 28 -4.76 -17.42 -25.01
CA GLY A 28 -3.71 -17.34 -26.01
C GLY A 28 -4.21 -17.76 -27.41
N PRO A 29 -3.54 -17.33 -28.48
CA PRO A 29 -3.88 -17.78 -29.83
C PRO A 29 -3.93 -19.31 -29.90
N ALA A 30 -4.98 -19.84 -30.53
CA ALA A 30 -5.28 -21.27 -30.69
C ALA A 30 -5.52 -22.09 -29.40
N GLY A 31 -5.84 -21.46 -28.25
CA GLY A 31 -6.20 -22.21 -27.03
C GLY A 31 -5.04 -22.98 -26.41
N GLN A 32 -3.80 -22.65 -26.79
CA GLN A 32 -2.57 -23.25 -26.23
C GLN A 32 -2.36 -22.90 -24.75
N VAL A 33 -3.14 -21.95 -24.22
CA VAL A 33 -3.09 -21.50 -22.83
C VAL A 33 -4.45 -21.74 -22.21
N GLU A 34 -4.47 -22.44 -21.06
CA GLU A 34 -5.69 -22.67 -20.29
C GLU A 34 -6.44 -21.35 -20.02
N ALA A 35 -7.76 -21.37 -20.20
CA ALA A 35 -8.60 -20.24 -19.87
C ALA A 35 -8.45 -19.88 -18.39
N PHE A 36 -8.29 -18.59 -18.09
CA PHE A 36 -8.20 -18.13 -16.71
C PHE A 36 -9.49 -18.46 -15.96
N ALA A 37 -9.36 -18.97 -14.73
CA ALA A 37 -10.52 -19.14 -13.87
C ALA A 37 -11.04 -17.75 -13.46
N SER A 38 -12.34 -17.49 -13.60
CA SER A 38 -12.94 -16.22 -13.16
C SER A 38 -12.67 -15.92 -11.68
N ALA A 39 -12.47 -16.97 -10.88
CA ALA A 39 -12.09 -16.86 -9.47
C ALA A 39 -10.65 -16.38 -9.28
N SER A 40 -9.75 -16.53 -10.25
CA SER A 40 -8.37 -16.06 -10.14
C SER A 40 -8.20 -14.58 -10.42
N VAL A 41 -9.18 -13.92 -11.04
CA VAL A 41 -9.10 -12.49 -11.36
C VAL A 41 -9.14 -11.67 -10.07
N ARG A 42 -8.11 -10.84 -9.87
CA ARG A 42 -8.01 -9.89 -8.76
C ARG A 42 -8.47 -8.52 -9.27
N ALA A 43 -9.71 -8.17 -8.97
CA ALA A 43 -10.26 -6.86 -9.28
C ALA A 43 -10.17 -5.94 -8.05
N ARG A 44 -10.38 -4.64 -8.26
CA ARG A 44 -10.44 -3.63 -7.20
C ARG A 44 -11.71 -2.80 -7.32
N THR A 45 -12.24 -2.35 -6.19
CA THR A 45 -13.33 -1.37 -6.17
C THR A 45 -12.82 0.01 -6.55
N GLY A 46 -13.59 0.79 -7.31
CA GLY A 46 -13.24 2.16 -7.68
C GLY A 46 -13.27 3.14 -6.50
N SER A 47 -14.15 2.94 -5.52
CA SER A 47 -14.28 3.86 -4.38
C SER A 47 -13.08 3.83 -3.43
N ASN A 48 -12.61 2.64 -3.09
CA ASN A 48 -11.67 2.42 -1.98
C ASN A 48 -10.53 1.46 -2.32
N GLY A 49 -10.37 1.06 -3.59
CA GLY A 49 -9.30 0.14 -4.04
C GLY A 49 -9.35 -1.25 -3.42
N ARG A 50 -10.47 -1.64 -2.80
CA ARG A 50 -10.65 -2.90 -2.07
C ARG A 50 -10.64 -4.10 -3.01
N PRO A 51 -10.07 -5.24 -2.61
CA PRO A 51 -10.00 -6.39 -3.49
C PRO A 51 -11.40 -7.00 -3.69
N ALA A 52 -11.65 -7.41 -4.94
CA ALA A 52 -12.89 -8.01 -5.38
C ALA A 52 -12.61 -9.18 -6.32
N TRP A 53 -13.48 -10.20 -6.29
CA TRP A 53 -13.35 -11.39 -7.12
C TRP A 53 -14.67 -12.10 -7.37
N TRP A 54 -14.67 -13.03 -8.31
CA TRP A 54 -15.85 -13.81 -8.66
C TRP A 54 -15.85 -15.19 -8.01
N CYS A 55 -16.97 -15.55 -7.41
CA CYS A 55 -17.25 -16.85 -6.84
C CYS A 55 -18.46 -17.47 -7.53
N LYS A 56 -18.42 -18.77 -7.78
CA LYS A 56 -19.56 -19.52 -8.35
C LYS A 56 -20.84 -19.33 -7.53
N THR A 57 -20.71 -19.34 -6.20
CA THR A 57 -21.84 -19.31 -5.25
C THR A 57 -22.30 -17.89 -4.94
N ASP A 58 -21.36 -16.98 -4.64
CA ASP A 58 -21.68 -15.62 -4.17
C ASP A 58 -21.63 -14.56 -5.29
N LYS A 59 -21.37 -14.99 -6.52
CA LYS A 59 -21.23 -14.13 -7.72
C LYS A 59 -20.05 -13.18 -7.56
N LEU A 60 -20.25 -11.90 -7.32
CA LEU A 60 -19.15 -10.99 -7.01
C LEU A 60 -19.00 -10.87 -5.50
N VAL A 61 -17.76 -10.94 -5.01
CA VAL A 61 -17.40 -10.67 -3.61
C VAL A 61 -16.47 -9.47 -3.57
N VAL A 62 -16.78 -8.52 -2.70
CA VAL A 62 -15.96 -7.36 -2.36
C VAL A 62 -15.55 -7.50 -0.90
N PHE A 63 -14.27 -7.38 -0.63
CA PHE A 63 -13.71 -7.51 0.71
C PHE A 63 -13.53 -6.15 1.39
N ASP A 64 -14.29 -5.91 2.45
CA ASP A 64 -14.27 -4.64 3.21
C ASP A 64 -13.39 -4.69 4.46
N GLY A 65 -12.69 -5.80 4.70
CA GLY A 65 -11.74 -5.94 5.81
C GLY A 65 -12.13 -6.99 6.84
N ILE A 66 -11.25 -7.16 7.81
CA ILE A 66 -11.41 -8.10 8.92
C ILE A 66 -11.37 -7.30 10.22
N ASN A 67 -12.34 -7.54 11.09
CA ASN A 67 -12.35 -7.03 12.45
C ASN A 67 -12.06 -8.17 13.43
N LEU A 68 -11.02 -7.95 14.24
CA LEU A 68 -10.67 -8.79 15.38
C LEU A 68 -11.49 -8.31 16.58
N ARG A 69 -12.42 -9.13 17.06
CA ARG A 69 -13.10 -8.86 18.32
C ARG A 69 -12.16 -9.15 19.49
N VAL A 70 -12.40 -8.50 20.62
CA VAL A 70 -11.66 -8.67 21.88
C VAL A 70 -11.63 -10.14 22.34
N ASP A 71 -12.68 -10.90 22.00
CA ASP A 71 -12.80 -12.33 22.31
C ASP A 71 -11.96 -13.25 21.38
N GLY A 72 -11.12 -12.69 20.52
CA GLY A 72 -10.34 -13.44 19.52
C GLY A 72 -11.16 -13.91 18.30
N GLN A 73 -12.45 -13.57 18.23
CA GLN A 73 -13.29 -13.96 17.10
C GLN A 73 -13.04 -13.06 15.89
N VAL A 74 -12.59 -13.68 14.79
CA VAL A 74 -12.35 -13.01 13.51
C VAL A 74 -13.67 -12.84 12.75
N THR A 75 -14.11 -11.59 12.55
CA THR A 75 -15.28 -11.25 11.74
C THR A 75 -14.86 -10.67 10.41
N VAL A 76 -15.23 -11.34 9.32
CA VAL A 76 -14.93 -10.91 7.95
C VAL A 76 -16.08 -10.05 7.44
N HIS A 77 -15.77 -8.84 6.98
CA HIS A 77 -16.74 -7.94 6.36
C HIS A 77 -16.65 -8.03 4.84
N THR A 78 -17.77 -8.40 4.23
CA THR A 78 -17.88 -8.58 2.78
C THR A 78 -19.19 -8.01 2.24
N ARG A 79 -19.12 -7.50 1.01
CA ARG A 79 -20.29 -7.17 0.18
C ARG A 79 -20.36 -8.13 -1.00
N THR A 80 -21.56 -8.53 -1.39
CA THR A 80 -21.77 -9.52 -2.47
C THR A 80 -22.89 -9.11 -3.40
N SER A 81 -22.81 -9.51 -4.67
CA SER A 81 -23.91 -9.36 -5.63
C SER A 81 -24.92 -10.53 -5.60
N LYS A 82 -24.72 -11.48 -4.67
CA LYS A 82 -25.55 -12.68 -4.50
C LYS A 82 -27.03 -12.35 -4.35
N GLY A 83 -27.83 -12.84 -5.30
CA GLY A 83 -29.30 -12.80 -5.24
C GLY A 83 -29.91 -11.41 -5.43
N LEU A 84 -29.12 -10.39 -5.79
CA LEU A 84 -29.63 -9.03 -6.01
C LEU A 84 -30.39 -8.91 -7.34
N SER A 85 -29.90 -9.56 -8.40
CA SER A 85 -30.58 -9.60 -9.70
C SER A 85 -31.97 -10.21 -9.63
N ILE A 86 -32.19 -11.17 -8.72
CA ILE A 86 -33.46 -11.89 -8.55
C ILE A 86 -34.41 -11.14 -7.61
N ALA A 87 -33.86 -10.49 -6.57
CA ALA A 87 -34.68 -9.94 -5.49
C ALA A 87 -35.06 -8.46 -5.65
N ARG A 88 -34.60 -7.76 -6.72
CA ARG A 88 -34.81 -6.31 -6.96
C ARG A 88 -34.56 -5.44 -5.72
N ARG A 89 -33.62 -5.83 -4.86
CA ARG A 89 -33.31 -5.12 -3.61
C ARG A 89 -32.38 -3.96 -3.92
N ARG A 90 -32.50 -2.86 -3.16
CA ARG A 90 -31.54 -1.75 -3.19
C ARG A 90 -30.20 -2.23 -2.64
N GLY A 91 -29.27 -2.55 -3.54
CA GLY A 91 -27.86 -2.68 -3.21
C GLY A 91 -27.15 -1.35 -3.41
N ASP A 92 -25.95 -1.25 -2.85
CA ASP A 92 -25.05 -0.14 -3.13
C ASP A 92 -24.43 -0.38 -4.52
N THR A 93 -24.44 0.64 -5.38
CA THR A 93 -23.75 0.57 -6.66
C THR A 93 -22.25 0.70 -6.40
N GLU A 94 -21.48 -0.28 -6.85
CA GLU A 94 -20.02 -0.29 -6.76
C GLU A 94 -19.43 -0.41 -8.16
N THR A 95 -18.42 0.40 -8.46
CA THR A 95 -17.65 0.28 -9.70
C THR A 95 -16.51 -0.71 -9.48
N ILE A 96 -16.43 -1.75 -10.29
CA ILE A 96 -15.35 -2.73 -10.26
C ILE A 96 -14.37 -2.44 -11.39
N ILE A 97 -13.10 -2.36 -11.03
CA ILE A 97 -11.98 -2.08 -11.91
C ILE A 97 -11.11 -3.34 -11.98
N ILE A 98 -10.90 -3.83 -13.19
CA ILE A 98 -9.95 -4.91 -13.47
C ILE A 98 -8.74 -4.28 -14.17
N PRO A 99 -7.57 -4.24 -13.53
CA PRO A 99 -6.35 -3.77 -14.19
C PRO A 99 -5.95 -4.78 -15.27
N MET A 100 -5.49 -4.27 -16.42
CA MET A 100 -4.96 -5.08 -17.50
C MET A 100 -3.46 -4.81 -17.63
N ASP A 101 -2.66 -5.61 -16.93
CA ASP A 101 -1.21 -5.42 -16.88
C ASP A 101 -0.48 -6.07 -18.08
N CYS A 102 -1.19 -6.88 -18.87
CA CYS A 102 -0.63 -7.59 -20.01
C CYS A 102 -0.70 -6.77 -21.30
N ALA A 103 0.44 -6.59 -21.98
CA ALA A 103 0.52 -5.90 -23.28
C ALA A 103 -0.45 -6.50 -24.32
N HIS A 104 -0.56 -7.83 -24.39
CA HIS A 104 -1.52 -8.50 -25.29
C HIS A 104 -2.97 -8.08 -25.03
N CYS A 105 -3.39 -7.99 -23.76
CA CYS A 105 -4.75 -7.55 -23.42
C CYS A 105 -4.95 -6.07 -23.75
N GLN A 106 -3.94 -5.24 -23.49
CA GLN A 106 -3.97 -3.82 -23.79
C GLN A 106 -4.06 -3.56 -25.30
N GLU A 107 -3.31 -4.27 -26.12
CA GLU A 107 -3.33 -4.15 -27.59
C GLU A 107 -4.66 -4.64 -28.17
N MET A 108 -5.13 -5.82 -27.74
CA MET A 108 -6.36 -6.41 -28.29
C MET A 108 -7.63 -5.65 -27.90
N LEU A 109 -7.69 -5.08 -26.69
CA LEU A 109 -8.86 -4.36 -26.20
C LEU A 109 -8.71 -2.83 -26.30
N ASN A 110 -7.52 -2.34 -26.66
CA ASN A 110 -7.13 -0.93 -26.71
C ASN A 110 -7.48 -0.16 -25.41
N ARG A 111 -7.26 -0.80 -24.26
CA ARG A 111 -7.65 -0.31 -22.93
C ARG A 111 -6.66 -0.79 -21.87
N HIS A 112 -6.43 0.01 -20.85
CA HIS A 112 -5.58 -0.34 -19.70
C HIS A 112 -6.36 -0.91 -18.51
N GLU A 113 -7.66 -0.64 -18.46
CA GLU A 113 -8.53 -1.05 -17.36
C GLU A 113 -9.94 -1.38 -17.87
N TRP A 114 -10.56 -2.38 -17.25
CA TRP A 114 -11.95 -2.71 -17.49
C TRP A 114 -12.79 -2.24 -16.30
N LYS A 115 -13.72 -1.32 -16.55
CA LYS A 115 -14.64 -0.80 -15.53
C LYS A 115 -16.06 -1.26 -15.82
N TYR A 116 -16.78 -1.66 -14.79
CA TYR A 116 -18.23 -1.86 -14.88
C TYR A 116 -18.89 -1.67 -13.51
N ASP A 117 -20.12 -1.19 -13.53
CA ASP A 117 -20.91 -0.95 -12.32
C ASP A 117 -21.77 -2.17 -11.99
N ILE A 118 -21.85 -2.49 -10.70
CA ILE A 118 -22.62 -3.61 -10.20
C ILE A 118 -23.17 -3.31 -8.82
N GLN A 119 -24.38 -3.80 -8.56
CA GLN A 119 -24.97 -3.68 -7.23
C GLN A 119 -24.42 -4.75 -6.29
N VAL A 120 -24.06 -4.34 -5.09
CA VAL A 120 -23.57 -5.22 -4.01
C VAL A 120 -24.31 -4.93 -2.71
N CYS A 121 -24.37 -5.91 -1.82
CA CYS A 121 -25.00 -5.76 -0.51
C CYS A 121 -24.20 -6.51 0.57
N LYS A 122 -24.24 -6.01 1.81
CA LYS A 122 -23.57 -6.64 2.96
C LYS A 122 -24.20 -8.00 3.24
N ARG A 123 -23.42 -9.07 3.07
CA ARG A 123 -23.84 -10.47 3.32
C ARG A 123 -22.65 -11.35 3.68
N SER A 124 -22.95 -12.48 4.30
CA SER A 124 -21.99 -13.56 4.49
C SER A 124 -21.71 -14.28 3.17
N VAL A 125 -20.46 -14.72 3.04
CA VAL A 125 -19.95 -15.46 1.88
C VAL A 125 -19.74 -16.94 2.21
N CYS A 126 -19.53 -17.76 1.18
CA CYS A 126 -19.19 -19.16 1.28
C CYS A 126 -17.86 -19.38 2.00
N TRP A 127 -17.60 -20.62 2.41
CA TRP A 127 -16.38 -20.98 3.13
C TRP A 127 -15.11 -20.61 2.34
N ASP A 128 -15.04 -20.93 1.05
CA ASP A 128 -13.87 -20.62 0.21
C ASP A 128 -13.59 -19.11 0.15
N CYS A 129 -14.64 -18.29 0.07
CA CYS A 129 -14.49 -16.84 0.06
C CYS A 129 -14.06 -16.29 1.42
N LYS A 130 -14.48 -16.90 2.53
CA LYS A 130 -13.99 -16.50 3.87
C LYS A 130 -12.50 -16.79 4.01
N GLU A 131 -12.05 -17.96 3.57
CA GLU A 131 -10.63 -18.30 3.60
C GLU A 131 -9.82 -17.39 2.66
N ARG A 132 -10.35 -17.08 1.47
CA ARG A 132 -9.73 -16.07 0.61
C ARG A 132 -9.64 -14.69 1.24
N CYS A 133 -10.65 -14.24 1.98
CA CYS A 133 -10.58 -12.94 2.67
C CYS A 133 -9.44 -12.90 3.68
N LYS A 134 -9.22 -13.98 4.44
CA LYS A 134 -8.09 -14.10 5.36
C LYS A 134 -6.77 -14.06 4.59
N TRP A 135 -6.68 -14.83 3.50
CA TRP A 135 -5.50 -14.85 2.64
C TRP A 135 -5.19 -13.46 2.04
N GLU A 136 -6.18 -12.74 1.47
CA GLU A 136 -5.98 -11.39 0.93
C GLU A 136 -5.54 -10.39 2.02
N HIS A 137 -6.05 -10.54 3.24
CA HIS A 137 -5.61 -9.74 4.38
C HIS A 137 -4.14 -10.02 4.74
N GLU A 138 -3.74 -11.29 4.79
CA GLU A 138 -2.35 -11.68 5.01
C GLU A 138 -1.42 -11.18 3.88
N GLN A 139 -1.84 -11.29 2.61
CA GLN A 139 -1.06 -10.77 1.48
C GLN A 139 -0.88 -9.26 1.59
N THR A 140 -1.95 -8.54 1.93
CA THR A 140 -1.89 -7.09 2.12
C THR A 140 -0.89 -6.74 3.23
N ASN A 141 -0.93 -7.44 4.36
CA ASN A 141 0.00 -7.21 5.47
C ASN A 141 1.45 -7.52 5.08
N LYS A 142 1.70 -8.56 4.25
CA LYS A 142 3.03 -8.89 3.73
C LYS A 142 3.54 -7.82 2.76
N GLU A 143 2.70 -7.39 1.82
CA GLU A 143 3.03 -6.30 0.88
C GLU A 143 3.37 -5.00 1.64
N HIS A 144 2.61 -4.68 2.69
CA HIS A 144 2.87 -3.51 3.54
C HIS A 144 4.19 -3.66 4.30
N ALA A 145 4.44 -4.81 4.93
CA ALA A 145 5.69 -5.07 5.63
C ALA A 145 6.91 -4.95 4.71
N ALA A 146 6.83 -5.52 3.50
CA ALA A 146 7.89 -5.45 2.49
C ALA A 146 8.12 -4.01 1.99
N SER A 147 7.05 -3.22 1.85
CA SER A 147 7.17 -1.81 1.46
C SER A 147 7.88 -0.97 2.52
N VAL A 148 7.57 -1.22 3.80
CA VAL A 148 8.17 -0.50 4.94
C VAL A 148 9.65 -0.84 5.05
N THR A 149 10.02 -2.11 4.88
CA THR A 149 11.44 -2.52 4.86
C THR A 149 12.18 -1.88 3.70
N ALA A 150 11.61 -1.87 2.49
CA ALA A 150 12.24 -1.25 1.32
C ALA A 150 12.42 0.28 1.48
N THR A 151 11.47 0.98 2.10
CA THR A 151 11.65 2.41 2.45
C THR A 151 12.66 2.63 3.55
N THR A 152 12.76 1.71 4.52
CA THR A 152 13.74 1.81 5.62
C THR A 152 15.15 1.57 5.09
N GLU A 153 15.34 0.60 4.20
CA GLU A 153 16.60 0.33 3.51
C GLU A 153 17.02 1.53 2.65
N ARG A 154 16.12 2.08 1.82
CA ARG A 154 16.39 3.31 1.05
C ARG A 154 16.76 4.52 1.93
N ASN A 155 16.13 4.66 3.09
CA ASN A 155 16.46 5.73 4.03
C ASN A 155 17.82 5.50 4.72
N ARG A 156 18.22 4.24 4.93
CA ARG A 156 19.53 3.88 5.48
C ARG A 156 20.65 4.12 4.46
N ASP A 157 20.46 3.71 3.22
CA ASP A 157 21.42 3.97 2.13
C ASP A 157 21.61 5.47 1.88
N ARG A 158 20.56 6.27 2.07
CA ARG A 158 20.63 7.74 1.99
C ARG A 158 21.41 8.35 3.17
N ALA A 159 21.32 7.79 4.37
CA ALA A 159 22.05 8.30 5.53
C ALA A 159 23.55 8.01 5.43
N ASP A 160 23.94 6.84 4.92
CA ASP A 160 25.36 6.47 4.73
C ASP A 160 26.01 7.22 3.54
N SER A 161 25.23 7.69 2.56
CA SER A 161 25.73 8.51 1.44
C SER A 161 26.04 9.97 1.81
N VAL A 162 25.59 10.47 2.97
CA VAL A 162 25.80 11.88 3.41
C VAL A 162 27.14 12.06 4.15
N LEU A 163 27.78 10.98 4.59
CA LEU A 163 29.05 11.03 5.32
C LEU A 163 30.29 10.71 4.45
N GLN A 164 30.12 10.50 3.14
CA GLN A 164 31.21 10.07 2.25
C GLN A 164 31.68 11.11 1.23
N ASP A 165 31.20 12.36 1.29
CA ASP A 165 31.76 13.44 0.47
C ASP A 165 32.65 14.38 1.29
N ASN A 166 33.95 14.29 0.98
CA ASN A 166 35.00 15.32 1.09
C ASN A 166 35.81 15.46 2.40
N GLU A 167 36.84 14.62 2.53
CA GLU A 167 38.20 15.10 2.86
C GLU A 167 38.72 15.97 1.68
N VAL A 168 38.18 17.18 1.54
CA VAL A 168 38.79 18.21 0.69
C VAL A 168 39.64 19.07 1.61
N SER A 169 40.96 18.99 1.44
CA SER A 169 41.95 19.76 2.20
C SER A 169 41.53 21.24 2.28
N GLU A 170 41.51 21.80 3.51
CA GLU A 170 41.21 23.21 3.80
C GLU A 170 42.00 24.20 2.94
N GLU A 171 43.13 23.77 2.38
CA GLU A 171 43.99 24.57 1.52
C GLU A 171 43.33 24.98 0.19
N ASP A 172 42.44 24.16 -0.38
CA ASP A 172 41.79 24.47 -1.67
C ASP A 172 40.59 25.45 -1.51
N LEU A 173 40.04 25.52 -0.28
CA LEU A 173 38.97 26.47 0.09
C LEU A 173 39.52 27.89 0.31
N MET A 174 40.75 28.03 0.82
CA MET A 174 41.38 29.34 1.01
C MET A 174 41.74 30.02 -0.31
N GLN A 175 42.05 29.27 -1.37
CA GLN A 175 42.45 29.82 -2.67
C GLN A 175 41.27 30.40 -3.48
N LYS A 176 40.03 29.93 -3.25
CA LYS A 176 38.82 30.41 -3.93
C LYS A 176 38.17 31.65 -3.31
N MET A 177 38.55 32.02 -2.08
CA MET A 177 37.89 33.11 -1.34
C MET A 177 38.52 34.50 -1.56
N GLY A 178 39.57 34.64 -2.39
CA GLY A 178 40.06 35.95 -2.84
C GLY A 178 40.36 36.94 -1.71
N ILE A 179 40.81 36.47 -0.55
CA ILE A 179 41.15 37.34 0.58
C ILE A 179 42.56 37.87 0.33
N GLU A 180 42.63 39.06 -0.28
CA GLU A 180 43.88 39.79 -0.38
C GLU A 180 44.45 40.09 1.01
N GLN A 181 45.73 39.77 1.17
CA GLN A 181 46.50 39.94 2.40
C GLN A 181 46.73 41.43 2.69
N GLY A 182 45.95 42.00 3.61
CA GLY A 182 46.21 43.31 4.19
C GLY A 182 46.70 43.19 5.64
N ARG A 183 48.01 43.26 5.87
CA ARG A 183 48.62 43.60 7.17
C ARG A 183 49.72 44.64 6.93
N PRO A 184 50.15 45.43 7.92
CA PRO A 184 49.47 45.96 9.11
C PRO A 184 49.72 47.49 9.28
N LYS A 185 48.87 48.20 10.04
CA LYS A 185 49.28 49.49 10.66
C LYS A 185 48.67 49.62 12.07
N SER A 186 49.52 49.50 13.09
CA SER A 186 49.41 50.26 14.35
C SER A 186 49.83 51.73 14.06
N PRO A 187 49.83 52.72 15.00
CA PRO A 187 49.66 52.67 16.47
C PRO A 187 48.84 53.81 17.16
N ILE A 188 48.43 53.56 18.44
CA ILE A 188 48.32 54.47 19.62
C ILE A 188 47.26 55.61 19.59
N GLU A 189 46.25 55.63 20.48
CA GLU A 189 46.24 56.27 21.83
C GLU A 189 44.82 56.37 22.47
N ALA A 190 44.76 56.13 23.80
CA ALA A 190 43.83 56.64 24.83
C ALA A 190 42.30 56.34 24.71
N VAL A 191 41.54 55.90 25.74
CA VAL A 191 41.47 56.33 27.15
C VAL A 191 40.76 55.25 28.00
N GLY A 192 41.31 54.95 29.20
CA GLY A 192 40.68 54.57 30.50
C GLY A 192 39.71 53.37 30.56
N GLY A 193 39.80 52.41 31.47
CA GLY A 193 40.31 52.41 32.84
C GLY A 193 39.28 51.67 33.73
N ILE A 194 39.62 50.46 34.15
CA ILE A 194 38.83 49.57 35.04
C ILE A 194 39.08 50.00 36.49
N ALA A 195 38.31 50.97 37.02
CA ALA A 195 38.30 51.28 38.46
C ALA A 195 37.11 52.15 38.96
N GLU A 196 36.39 52.90 38.12
CA GLU A 196 35.56 54.04 38.61
C GLU A 196 34.04 53.95 38.35
N ARG A 197 33.41 52.76 38.44
CA ARG A 197 31.93 52.67 38.33
C ARG A 197 31.19 51.98 39.48
N LEU A 198 31.88 51.67 40.58
CA LEU A 198 31.25 51.06 41.77
C LEU A 198 31.08 52.01 42.96
N GLU A 199 31.35 53.30 42.81
CA GLU A 199 31.01 54.31 43.81
C GLU A 199 30.06 55.34 43.17
N ASN A 200 28.93 55.61 43.84
CA ASN A 200 27.85 56.53 43.47
C ASN A 200 26.64 55.97 42.69
N THR A 201 26.03 54.91 43.22
CA THR A 201 24.56 54.83 43.20
C THR A 201 24.05 54.72 44.63
N ASN A 202 23.89 55.88 45.26
CA ASN A 202 22.88 56.13 46.27
C ASN A 202 22.65 57.64 46.38
N ILE A 203 21.58 58.00 47.07
CA ILE A 203 21.07 59.36 47.34
C ILE A 203 20.23 59.89 46.15
N TRP A 204 18.93 60.18 46.26
CA TRP A 204 18.14 60.70 47.38
C TRP A 204 16.72 60.12 47.42
N SER A 205 16.24 59.83 48.63
CA SER A 205 15.13 60.60 49.19
C SER A 205 15.69 61.87 49.81
#